data_AF-A0A6B1HVH8-F1
#
_entry.id   AF-A0A6B1HVH8-F1
#
_cell.length_a   1.000
_cell.length_b   1.000
_cell.length_c   1.000
_cell.angle_alpha   90.00
_cell.angle_beta   90.00
_cell.angle_gamma   90.00
#
_symmetry.space_group_name_H-M   'P 1'
#
loop_
_entity.id
_entity.type
_entity.pdbx_description
1 polymer ?
#
loop_
_entity_poly.entity_id
_entity_poly.type
_entity_poly.pdbx_seq_one_letter_code
_entity_poly.pdbx_strand_id
1 'polypeptide(L)'
;MNFKGHVLGGVVAGTGVAIGAVYSGSVAPDDLATQAAVVGTALFFSLFPDLDTASVTQRWFFRGVFCVLLYLGWTEHYELATIVGLLCILPLLDHHRGWTHWKISP
;
A
#
# COMPACT_ATOMS: atom_id res chain seq x y z
N MET A 1 -8.13 6.53 13.03
CA MET A 1 -7.68 5.34 13.79
C MET A 1 -6.18 5.43 14.01
N ASN A 2 -5.65 4.95 15.14
CA ASN A 2 -4.21 5.00 15.41
C ASN A 2 -3.47 3.90 14.63
N PHE A 3 -2.17 4.08 14.37
CA PHE A 3 -1.28 3.15 13.65
C PHE A 3 -1.49 1.66 14.03
N LYS A 4 -1.62 1.36 15.34
CA LYS A 4 -1.86 0.01 15.84
C LYS A 4 -3.16 -0.61 15.31
N GLY A 5 -4.20 0.20 15.14
CA GLY A 5 -5.48 -0.25 14.59
C GLY A 5 -5.38 -0.60 13.11
N HIS A 6 -4.57 0.12 12.34
CA HIS A 6 -4.29 -0.20 10.93
C HIS A 6 -3.49 -1.51 10.80
N VAL A 7 -2.44 -1.68 11.61
CA VAL A 7 -1.69 -2.95 11.64
C VAL A 7 -2.62 -4.12 11.98
N LEU A 8 -3.39 -4.00 13.06
CA LEU A 8 -4.29 -5.07 13.50
C LEU A 8 -5.37 -5.35 12.45
N GLY A 9 -6.00 -4.30 11.90
CA GLY A 9 -7.03 -4.43 10.89
C GLY A 9 -6.53 -5.13 9.62
N GLY A 10 -5.36 -4.71 9.11
CA GLY A 10 -4.73 -5.33 7.94
C GLY A 10 -4.39 -6.80 8.16
N VAL A 11 -3.79 -7.15 9.31
CA VAL A 11 -3.46 -8.55 9.65
C VAL A 11 -4.71 -9.40 9.77
N VAL A 12 -5.73 -8.93 10.51
CA VAL A 12 -6.97 -9.70 10.73
C VAL A 12 -7.72 -9.89 9.41
N ALA A 13 -7.90 -8.82 8.63
CA ALA A 13 -8.59 -8.90 7.34
C ALA A 13 -7.83 -9.78 6.34
N GLY A 14 -6.52 -9.58 6.19
CA GLY A 14 -5.69 -10.37 5.29
C GLY A 14 -5.67 -11.85 5.65
N THR A 15 -5.51 -12.17 6.93
CA THR A 15 -5.50 -13.57 7.40
C THR A 15 -6.87 -14.21 7.24
N GLY A 16 -7.95 -13.48 7.54
CA GLY A 16 -9.32 -13.96 7.31
C GLY A 16 -9.59 -14.28 5.85
N VAL A 17 -9.16 -13.42 4.93
CA VAL A 17 -9.28 -13.66 3.48
C VAL A 17 -8.43 -14.86 3.04
N ALA A 18 -7.18 -14.96 3.50
CA ALA A 18 -6.31 -16.09 3.18
C ALA A 18 -6.92 -17.42 3.66
N ILE A 19 -7.43 -17.47 4.90
CA ILE A 19 -8.12 -18.64 5.44
C ILE A 19 -9.36 -18.98 4.59
N GLY A 20 -10.20 -17.98 4.27
CA GLY A 20 -11.38 -18.17 3.42
C GLY A 20 -11.04 -18.67 2.01
N ALA A 21 -9.94 -18.19 1.42
CA ALA A 21 -9.45 -18.64 0.13
C ALA A 21 -9.01 -20.11 0.17
N VAL A 22 -8.37 -20.56 1.26
CA VAL A 22 -8.03 -21.96 1.48
C VAL A 22 -9.28 -22.82 1.67
N TYR A 23 -10.22 -22.39 2.52
CA TYR A 23 -11.47 -23.13 2.76
C TYR A 23 -12.35 -23.25 1.52
N SER A 24 -12.35 -22.25 0.64
CA SER A 24 -13.10 -22.29 -0.62
C SER A 24 -12.43 -23.11 -1.72
N GLY A 25 -11.19 -23.58 -1.51
CA GLY A 25 -10.39 -24.26 -2.53
C GLY A 25 -9.80 -23.34 -3.60
N SER A 26 -9.87 -22.02 -3.42
CA SER A 26 -9.29 -21.04 -4.34
C SER A 26 -7.76 -20.97 -4.26
N VAL A 27 -7.20 -21.31 -3.08
CA VAL A 27 -5.75 -21.33 -2.82
C VAL A 27 -5.42 -22.63 -2.08
N ALA A 28 -4.34 -23.31 -2.47
CA ALA A 28 -3.92 -24.53 -1.79
C ALA A 28 -3.37 -24.20 -0.38
N PRO A 29 -3.61 -25.06 0.64
CA PRO A 29 -3.14 -24.81 2.01
C PRO A 29 -1.61 -24.68 2.12
N ASP A 30 -0.87 -25.36 1.24
CA ASP A 30 0.59 -25.36 1.17
C ASP A 30 1.17 -24.23 0.30
N ASP A 31 0.34 -23.50 -0.45
CA ASP A 31 0.74 -22.31 -1.18
C ASP A 31 0.88 -21.10 -0.24
N LEU A 32 1.93 -21.14 0.57
CA LEU A 32 2.25 -20.10 1.54
C LEU A 32 2.65 -18.78 0.85
N ALA A 33 3.14 -18.84 -0.39
CA ALA A 33 3.53 -17.64 -1.14
C ALA A 33 2.30 -16.79 -1.48
N THR A 34 1.25 -17.41 -2.03
CA THR A 34 -0.01 -16.72 -2.33
C THR A 34 -0.70 -16.24 -1.05
N GLN A 35 -0.74 -17.06 0.00
CA GLN A 35 -1.31 -16.65 1.29
C GLN A 35 -0.58 -15.44 1.90
N ALA A 36 0.76 -15.45 1.88
CA ALA A 36 1.56 -14.33 2.36
C ALA A 36 1.36 -13.07 1.50
N ALA A 37 1.23 -13.20 0.18
CA ALA A 37 0.94 -12.09 -0.72
C ALA A 37 -0.42 -11.43 -0.41
N VAL A 38 -1.46 -12.24 -0.13
CA VAL A 38 -2.79 -11.74 0.27
C VAL A 38 -2.71 -10.94 1.58
N VAL A 39 -2.07 -11.51 2.61
CA VAL A 39 -1.90 -10.85 3.90
C VAL A 39 -1.07 -9.58 3.77
N GLY A 40 0.06 -9.66 3.04
CA GLY A 40 0.96 -8.53 2.82
C GLY A 40 0.28 -7.39 2.07
N THR A 41 -0.54 -7.70 1.06
CA THR A 41 -1.31 -6.70 0.31
C THR A 41 -2.35 -6.03 1.22
N ALA A 42 -3.11 -6.80 1.98
CA ALA A 42 -4.09 -6.25 2.93
C ALA A 42 -3.43 -5.35 3.98
N LEU A 43 -2.28 -5.77 4.52
CA LEU A 43 -1.51 -4.97 5.47
C LEU A 43 -0.96 -3.70 4.84
N PHE A 44 -0.44 -3.77 3.62
CA PHE A 44 0.09 -2.60 2.89
C PHE A 44 -0.97 -1.52 2.74
N PHE A 45 -2.14 -1.86 2.18
CA PHE A 45 -3.23 -0.89 2.01
C PHE A 45 -3.82 -0.43 3.34
N SER A 46 -3.79 -1.27 4.37
CA SER A 46 -4.22 -0.84 5.70
C SER A 46 -3.25 0.16 6.33
N LEU A 47 -1.94 0.02 6.12
CA LEU A 47 -0.91 0.92 6.63
C LEU A 47 -0.90 2.27 5.90
N PHE A 48 -1.20 2.27 4.61
CA PHE A 48 -1.18 3.47 3.77
C PHE A 48 -2.58 3.76 3.20
N PRO A 49 -3.59 4.00 4.07
CA PRO A 49 -4.95 4.26 3.61
C PRO A 49 -5.04 5.59 2.87
N ASP A 50 -4.21 6.57 3.28
CA ASP A 50 -4.15 7.93 2.76
C ASP A 50 -2.67 8.37 2.77
N LEU A 51 -2.13 8.82 1.63
CA LEU A 51 -0.74 9.29 1.47
C LEU A 51 -0.61 10.81 1.32
N ASP A 52 -1.73 11.48 1.18
CA ASP A 52 -1.90 12.93 1.08
C ASP A 52 -2.14 13.60 2.44
N THR A 53 -2.51 12.82 3.47
CA THR A 53 -2.64 13.30 4.85
C THR A 53 -1.34 13.15 5.64
N ALA A 54 -1.01 14.18 6.42
CA ALA A 54 0.17 14.18 7.29
C ALA A 54 0.02 13.13 8.40
N SER A 55 0.72 12.00 8.28
CA SER A 55 0.66 10.90 9.25
C SER A 55 2.01 10.20 9.44
N VAL A 56 2.12 9.38 10.49
CA VAL A 56 3.35 8.60 10.75
C VAL A 56 3.60 7.60 9.63
N THR A 57 2.56 6.94 9.13
CA THR A 57 2.67 5.95 8.04
C THR A 57 3.09 6.62 6.74
N GLN A 58 2.50 7.76 6.41
CA GLN A 58 2.87 8.58 5.26
C GLN A 58 4.37 8.94 5.27
N ARG A 59 4.92 9.37 6.42
CA ARG A 59 6.36 9.64 6.55
C ARG A 59 7.22 8.43 6.26
N TRP A 60 6.84 7.25 6.77
CA TRP A 60 7.58 6.01 6.50
C TRP A 60 7.48 5.58 5.03
N PHE A 61 6.31 5.75 4.40
CA PHE A 61 6.13 5.50 2.97
C PHE A 61 7.12 6.30 2.13
N PHE A 62 7.15 7.63 2.29
CA PHE A 62 8.03 8.49 1.50
C PHE A 62 9.52 8.29 1.81
N ARG A 63 9.89 7.87 3.03
CA ARG A 63 11.25 7.42 3.33
C ARG A 63 11.62 6.16 2.54
N GLY A 64 10.67 5.22 2.40
CA GLY A 64 10.84 4.05 1.55
C GLY A 64 11.00 4.41 0.08
N VAL A 65 10.11 5.26 -0.45
CA VAL A 65 10.20 5.79 -1.83
C VAL A 65 11.55 6.47 -2.06
N PHE A 66 12.02 7.28 -1.12
CA PHE A 66 13.33 7.93 -1.22
C PHE A 66 14.47 6.91 -1.34
N CYS A 67 14.47 5.85 -0.52
CA CYS A 67 15.45 4.77 -0.65
C CYS A 67 15.36 4.05 -2.01
N VAL A 68 14.15 3.82 -2.53
CA VAL A 68 13.93 3.22 -3.86
C VAL A 68 14.50 4.12 -4.96
N LEU A 69 14.26 5.44 -4.90
CA LEU A 69 14.80 6.38 -5.87
C LEU A 69 16.33 6.43 -5.84
N LEU A 70 16.94 6.39 -4.65
CA LEU A 70 18.40 6.29 -4.51
C LEU A 70 18.94 4.99 -5.12
N TYR A 71 18.27 3.86 -4.88
CA TYR A 71 18.66 2.57 -5.45
C TYR A 71 18.55 2.57 -6.99
N LEU A 72 17.44 3.09 -7.55
CA LEU A 72 17.26 3.19 -9.00
C LEU A 72 18.28 4.14 -9.63
N GLY A 73 18.60 5.25 -8.96
CA GLY A 73 19.64 6.18 -9.41
C GLY A 73 21.04 5.56 -9.37
N TRP A 74 21.33 4.74 -8.37
CA TRP A 74 22.59 3.98 -8.27
C TRP A 74 22.72 2.93 -9.38
N THR A 75 21.61 2.26 -9.72
CA THR A 75 21.55 1.22 -10.76
C THR A 75 21.30 1.79 -12.16
N GLU A 76 21.39 3.11 -12.32
CA GLU A 76 21.23 3.84 -13.59
C GLU A 76 19.85 3.65 -14.26
N HIS A 77 18.84 3.21 -13.52
CA HIS A 77 17.47 3.06 -13.98
C HIS A 77 16.68 4.38 -13.88
N TYR A 78 17.17 5.43 -14.53
CA TYR A 78 16.64 6.78 -14.40
C TYR A 78 15.20 6.92 -14.91
N GLU A 79 14.83 6.23 -15.99
CA GLU A 79 13.46 6.23 -16.51
C GLU A 79 12.46 5.69 -15.46
N LEU A 80 12.79 4.57 -14.83
CA LEU A 80 11.98 4.00 -13.75
C LEU A 80 11.94 4.94 -12.54
N ALA A 81 13.07 5.55 -12.17
CA ALA A 81 13.11 6.54 -11.09
C ALA A 81 12.20 7.74 -11.37
N THR A 82 12.17 8.24 -12.61
CA THR A 82 11.26 9.31 -13.03
C THR A 82 9.80 8.88 -12.94
N ILE A 83 9.46 7.70 -13.44
CA ILE A 83 8.09 7.19 -13.36
C ILE A 83 7.65 7.03 -11.90
N VAL A 84 8.46 6.40 -11.06
CA VAL A 84 8.17 6.23 -9.63
C VAL A 84 8.01 7.59 -8.94
N GLY A 85 8.91 8.54 -9.20
CA GLY A 85 8.83 9.89 -8.65
C GLY A 85 7.55 10.61 -9.04
N LEU A 86 7.19 10.57 -10.33
CA LEU A 86 5.95 11.17 -10.85
C LEU A 86 4.69 10.52 -10.25
N LEU A 87 4.65 9.20 -10.13
CA LEU A 87 3.51 8.50 -9.56
C LEU A 87 3.36 8.80 -8.06
N CYS A 88 4.45 8.91 -7.32
CA CYS A 88 4.42 9.16 -5.88
C CYS A 88 3.94 10.56 -5.51
N ILE A 89 4.04 11.55 -6.42
CA ILE A 89 3.49 12.90 -6.18
C ILE A 89 2.00 13.01 -6.48
N LEU A 90 1.40 12.06 -7.22
CA LEU A 90 -0.01 12.15 -7.61
C LEU A 90 -0.98 12.36 -6.43
N PRO A 91 -0.83 11.68 -5.27
CA PRO A 91 -1.71 11.94 -4.13
C PRO A 91 -1.60 13.36 -3.58
N LEU A 92 -0.45 14.03 -3.76
CA LEU A 92 -0.18 15.38 -3.24
C LEU A 92 -0.65 16.50 -4.17
N LEU A 93 -0.94 16.20 -5.44
CA LEU A 93 -1.31 17.22 -6.44
C LEU A 93 -2.75 17.70 -6.30
N ASP A 94 -3.56 17.05 -5.48
CA ASP A 94 -4.98 17.33 -5.34
C ASP A 94 -5.40 17.38 -3.86
N HIS A 95 -6.60 17.90 -3.61
CA HIS A 95 -7.18 17.92 -2.27
C HIS A 95 -7.44 16.50 -1.77
N HIS A 96 -7.47 16.36 -0.44
CA HIS A 96 -7.84 15.10 0.19
C HIS A 96 -9.21 14.66 -0.31
N ARG A 97 -9.24 13.56 -1.09
CA ARG A 97 -10.44 13.09 -1.82
C ARG A 97 -10.95 14.05 -2.91
N GLY A 98 -10.06 14.60 -3.73
CA GLY A 98 -10.39 15.49 -4.84
C GLY A 98 -11.02 14.78 -6.05
N TRP A 99 -10.37 14.83 -7.22
CA TRP A 99 -10.85 14.37 -8.54
C TRP A 99 -11.35 12.91 -8.59
N THR A 100 -10.94 12.05 -7.65
CA THR A 100 -11.45 10.68 -7.52
C THR A 100 -12.80 10.59 -6.80
N HIS A 101 -13.23 11.65 -6.09
CA HIS A 101 -14.45 11.67 -5.29
C HIS A 101 -15.37 12.88 -5.57
N TRP A 102 -14.97 13.86 -6.41
CA TRP A 102 -15.66 15.15 -6.64
C TRP A 102 -17.12 15.11 -7.09
N LYS A 103 -17.69 13.94 -7.42
CA LYS A 103 -19.09 13.77 -7.85
C LYS A 103 -19.91 12.77 -7.05
N ILE A 104 -19.31 11.97 -6.14
CA ILE A 104 -19.99 10.80 -5.55
C ILE A 104 -20.01 10.82 -4.01
N SER A 105 -19.33 11.74 -3.34
CA SER A 105 -19.46 11.91 -1.89
C SER A 105 -19.51 13.40 -1.50
N PRO A 106 -20.43 13.82 -0.61
CA PRO A 106 -20.45 15.17 -0.05
C PRO A 106 -19.22 15.47 0.81
#